data_AF-A0A2D5XKX5-F1
#
_entry.id   AF-A0A2D5XKX5-F1
#
_cell.length_a   1.000
_cell.length_b   1.000
_cell.length_c   1.000
_cell.angle_alpha   90.00
_cell.angle_beta   90.00
_cell.angle_gamma   90.00
#
_symmetry.space_group_name_H-M   'P 1'
#
loop_
_entity.id
_entity.type
_entity.pdbx_description
1 polymer ?
#
loop_
_entity_poly.entity_id
_entity_poly.type
_entity_poly.pdbx_seq_one_letter_code
_entity_poly.pdbx_strand_id
1 'polypeptide(L)'
;MASARSMSKTNDATLEQILGAHGGGQLLEIDDTGQGPRIMRATSTRPESPLDLSSLSAGLAPGTPLLVQVPSQPSSQDLTAWRNALWPEFHVGALWTSVAGQLTQTTLQGMQANKGPGQVAGVILIAAPRHEVLAPKATMEKFDANAAGWNGFPGTPSYRHFRWMRRTVADLAGKGSFKRILDFGSGAGWVGIEAALKNPGASLAAFDPSPEMVRIANENAQAQNISEFTGRVGFGEAPPFPGAGEAQFDLVLSSGVISFSSDPEAWLDGLVATLAPGATLVIGDAHRGSLGFKRRRQKKPLLPVRELSAWHREDVRRALERRGLSFECWGGYQLTRPIPELMHLNETRLNGLLAWPLLLLNQSAAALNRSLGLPGQDCFDSWVMRLSRPLG
;
A
#
# COMPACT_ATOMS: atom_id res chain seq x y z
N MET A 1 -41.54 32.21 -5.73
CA MET A 1 -41.16 32.14 -4.31
C MET A 1 -40.12 31.04 -4.16
N ALA A 2 -38.84 31.44 -4.12
CA ALA A 2 -37.72 30.53 -3.97
C ALA A 2 -37.62 30.11 -2.50
N SER A 3 -37.77 28.81 -2.23
CA SER A 3 -37.52 28.25 -0.91
C SER A 3 -36.04 28.43 -0.58
N ALA A 4 -35.74 29.24 0.43
CA ALA A 4 -34.40 29.42 0.97
C ALA A 4 -33.82 28.04 1.34
N ARG A 5 -32.77 27.62 0.62
CA ARG A 5 -31.95 26.47 1.00
C ARG A 5 -31.22 26.82 2.30
N SER A 6 -31.79 26.39 3.43
CA SER A 6 -31.08 26.30 4.70
C SER A 6 -30.07 25.15 4.61
N MET A 7 -28.90 25.42 4.02
CA MET A 7 -27.72 24.58 4.17
C MET A 7 -26.74 25.28 5.12
N SER A 8 -26.76 24.83 6.37
CA SER A 8 -25.58 24.48 7.19
C SER A 8 -24.44 25.50 7.32
N LYS A 9 -24.28 26.04 8.55
CA LYS A 9 -23.21 26.94 9.03
C LYS A 9 -21.82 26.30 9.07
N THR A 10 -21.24 25.91 7.94
CA THR A 10 -19.77 25.83 7.86
C THR A 10 -19.29 27.24 7.50
N ASN A 11 -18.65 27.94 8.44
CA ASN A 11 -18.12 29.28 8.14
C ASN A 11 -16.81 29.17 7.34
N ASP A 12 -16.48 30.21 6.59
CA ASP A 12 -15.26 30.25 5.77
C ASP A 12 -14.01 29.99 6.61
N ALA A 13 -13.97 30.49 7.85
CA ALA A 13 -12.87 30.25 8.80
C ALA A 13 -12.62 28.76 9.12
N THR A 14 -13.67 27.93 9.22
CA THR A 14 -13.50 26.47 9.44
C THR A 14 -12.92 25.81 8.19
N LEU A 15 -13.37 26.21 7.01
CA LEU A 15 -12.85 25.68 5.74
C LEU A 15 -11.41 26.11 5.50
N GLU A 16 -11.07 27.35 5.82
CA GLU A 16 -9.68 27.85 5.80
C GLU A 16 -8.80 27.08 6.78
N GLN A 17 -9.28 26.78 7.99
CA GLN A 17 -8.53 25.97 8.95
C GLN A 17 -8.28 24.55 8.43
N ILE A 18 -9.31 23.91 7.86
CA ILE A 18 -9.20 22.57 7.26
C ILE A 18 -8.21 22.64 6.09
N LEU A 19 -8.38 23.58 5.18
CA LEU A 19 -7.55 23.71 3.98
C LEU A 19 -6.10 24.06 4.31
N GLY A 20 -5.86 24.90 5.33
CA GLY A 20 -4.52 25.23 5.81
C GLY A 20 -3.75 23.99 6.31
N ALA A 21 -4.44 22.98 6.83
CA ALA A 21 -3.83 21.69 7.18
C ALA A 21 -3.46 20.83 5.96
N HIS A 22 -3.89 21.22 4.74
CA HIS A 22 -3.75 20.44 3.50
C HIS A 22 -3.26 21.30 2.32
N GLY A 23 -2.40 22.29 2.56
CA GLY A 23 -1.71 23.05 1.50
C GLY A 23 -2.17 24.50 1.31
N GLY A 24 -3.31 24.90 1.88
CA GLY A 24 -3.83 26.28 1.78
C GLY A 24 -4.34 26.65 0.39
N GLY A 25 -4.56 27.95 0.17
CA GLY A 25 -5.01 28.51 -1.11
C GLY A 25 -6.45 29.03 -1.09
N GLN A 26 -6.88 29.66 -2.19
CA GLN A 26 -8.27 30.10 -2.35
C GLN A 26 -9.14 28.88 -2.66
N LEU A 27 -10.10 28.58 -1.79
CA LEU A 27 -11.05 27.50 -2.00
C LEU A 27 -12.06 27.90 -3.08
N LEU A 28 -12.14 27.09 -4.13
CA LEU A 28 -13.08 27.25 -5.24
C LEU A 28 -14.26 26.28 -5.07
N GLU A 29 -15.46 26.68 -5.49
CA GLU A 29 -16.56 25.72 -5.62
C GLU A 29 -16.27 24.78 -6.80
N ILE A 30 -16.93 23.62 -6.81
CA ILE A 30 -16.62 22.55 -7.77
C ILE A 30 -16.72 23.00 -9.23
N ASP A 31 -17.67 23.88 -9.56
CA ASP A 31 -17.97 24.36 -10.91
C ASP A 31 -17.21 25.66 -11.29
N ASP A 32 -16.43 26.24 -10.37
CA ASP A 32 -15.72 27.49 -10.62
C ASP A 32 -14.57 27.28 -11.61
N THR A 33 -14.30 28.28 -12.46
CA THR A 33 -13.14 28.26 -13.36
C THR A 33 -11.85 28.60 -12.61
N GLY A 34 -10.74 27.96 -12.97
CA GLY A 34 -9.40 28.27 -12.42
C GLY A 34 -8.70 27.05 -11.83
N GLN A 35 -7.51 27.26 -11.27
CA GLN A 35 -6.75 26.24 -10.54
C GLN A 35 -6.72 26.58 -9.06
N GLY A 36 -6.94 25.57 -8.22
CA GLY A 36 -6.91 25.71 -6.76
C GLY A 36 -7.58 24.52 -6.07
N PRO A 37 -7.53 24.46 -4.74
CA PRO A 37 -8.31 23.50 -3.97
C PRO A 37 -9.80 23.71 -4.24
N ARG A 38 -10.56 22.61 -4.30
CA ARG A 38 -12.00 22.64 -4.63
C ARG A 38 -12.84 22.03 -3.54
N ILE A 39 -14.07 22.53 -3.38
CA ILE A 39 -15.09 21.92 -2.53
C ILE A 39 -16.30 21.46 -3.35
N MET A 40 -16.67 20.20 -3.16
CA MET A 40 -17.93 19.62 -3.62
C MET A 40 -18.89 19.51 -2.44
N ARG A 41 -20.02 20.23 -2.50
CA ARG A 41 -21.06 20.17 -1.46
C ARG A 41 -22.17 19.21 -1.87
N ALA A 42 -22.16 18.02 -1.29
CA ALA A 42 -23.15 17.00 -1.60
C ALA A 42 -24.54 17.40 -1.10
N THR A 43 -25.57 17.10 -1.89
CA THR A 43 -26.98 17.33 -1.53
C THR A 43 -27.57 16.20 -0.69
N SER A 44 -26.92 15.04 -0.65
CA SER A 44 -27.35 13.88 0.10
C SER A 44 -26.17 13.13 0.72
N THR A 45 -26.49 12.21 1.63
CA THR A 45 -25.46 11.44 2.36
C THR A 45 -24.75 10.42 1.47
N ARG A 46 -25.32 10.03 0.33
CA ARG A 46 -24.73 9.08 -0.63
C ARG A 46 -24.53 9.73 -2.00
N PRO A 47 -23.56 9.29 -2.80
CA PRO A 47 -23.45 9.72 -4.19
C PRO A 47 -24.68 9.28 -4.99
N GLU A 48 -25.37 10.22 -5.64
CA GLU A 48 -26.62 9.97 -6.40
C GLU A 48 -26.36 9.55 -7.85
N SER A 49 -25.22 9.94 -8.42
CA SER A 49 -24.83 9.63 -9.79
C SER A 49 -23.30 9.47 -9.89
N PRO A 50 -22.79 8.81 -10.96
CA PRO A 50 -21.36 8.80 -11.26
C PRO A 50 -20.84 10.24 -11.40
N LEU A 51 -19.69 10.51 -10.81
CA LEU A 51 -19.03 11.81 -10.84
C LEU A 51 -18.08 11.86 -12.04
N ASP A 52 -18.03 12.98 -12.77
CA ASP A 52 -16.94 13.22 -13.73
C ASP A 52 -15.67 13.65 -12.98
N LEU A 53 -14.93 12.68 -12.47
CA LEU A 53 -13.73 12.94 -11.67
C LEU A 53 -12.52 13.37 -12.51
N SER A 54 -12.54 13.07 -13.81
CA SER A 54 -11.41 13.31 -14.70
C SER A 54 -11.19 14.81 -14.92
N SER A 55 -12.26 15.54 -15.20
CA SER A 55 -12.24 17.01 -15.33
C SER A 55 -11.91 17.70 -14.02
N LEU A 56 -12.43 17.18 -12.90
CA LEU A 56 -12.14 17.70 -11.56
C LEU A 56 -10.66 17.59 -11.20
N SER A 57 -10.03 16.45 -11.49
CA SER A 57 -8.59 16.26 -11.25
C SER A 57 -7.74 17.24 -12.06
N ALA A 58 -8.14 17.57 -13.29
CA ALA A 58 -7.41 18.53 -14.13
C ALA A 58 -7.53 19.98 -13.65
N GLY A 59 -8.61 20.31 -12.94
CA GLY A 59 -8.88 21.64 -12.40
C GLY A 59 -8.25 21.95 -11.04
N LEU A 60 -7.55 20.99 -10.43
CA LEU A 60 -6.87 21.18 -9.15
C LEU A 60 -5.44 21.70 -9.36
N ALA A 61 -5.02 22.61 -8.49
CA ALA A 61 -3.61 23.00 -8.45
C ALA A 61 -2.76 21.84 -7.90
N PRO A 62 -1.52 21.65 -8.37
CA PRO A 62 -0.64 20.61 -7.84
C PRO A 62 -0.48 20.69 -6.33
N GLY A 63 -0.64 19.55 -5.64
CA GLY A 63 -0.52 19.44 -4.20
C GLY A 63 -1.76 19.90 -3.40
N THR A 64 -2.90 20.12 -4.06
CA THR A 64 -4.14 20.56 -3.40
C THR A 64 -5.22 19.47 -3.41
N PRO A 65 -6.00 19.33 -2.32
CA PRO A 65 -7.05 18.31 -2.24
C PRO A 65 -8.38 18.79 -2.84
N LEU A 66 -9.22 17.81 -3.19
CA LEU A 66 -10.67 17.97 -3.28
C LEU A 66 -11.29 17.76 -1.90
N LEU A 67 -12.06 18.74 -1.43
CA LEU A 67 -12.91 18.63 -0.25
C LEU A 67 -14.29 18.15 -0.69
N VAL A 68 -14.84 17.14 -0.02
CA VAL A 68 -16.23 16.71 -0.23
C VAL A 68 -17.01 16.88 1.06
N GLN A 69 -17.91 17.87 1.09
CA GLN A 69 -18.80 18.11 2.21
C GLN A 69 -20.05 17.25 2.08
N VAL A 70 -20.17 16.24 2.95
CA VAL A 70 -21.32 15.34 3.06
C VAL A 70 -22.24 15.84 4.19
N PRO A 71 -23.53 16.11 3.92
CA PRO A 71 -24.44 16.72 4.88
C PRO A 71 -24.87 15.75 5.99
N SER A 72 -25.52 16.29 7.03
CA SER A 72 -26.15 15.55 8.13
C SER A 72 -25.17 14.67 8.92
N GLN A 73 -25.54 13.45 9.35
CA GLN A 73 -24.62 12.52 10.00
C GLN A 73 -24.54 11.24 9.16
N PRO A 74 -23.68 11.22 8.12
CA PRO A 74 -23.56 10.07 7.24
C PRO A 74 -23.07 8.85 8.03
N SER A 75 -23.65 7.69 7.74
CA SER A 75 -23.18 6.44 8.32
C SER A 75 -21.82 6.04 7.74
N SER A 76 -21.12 5.10 8.39
CA SER A 76 -19.87 4.55 7.86
C SER A 76 -20.04 3.94 6.46
N GLN A 77 -21.22 3.40 6.15
CA GLN A 77 -21.53 2.85 4.81
C GLN A 77 -21.66 3.96 3.77
N ASP A 78 -22.24 5.09 4.14
CA ASP A 78 -22.41 6.25 3.25
C ASP A 78 -21.04 6.87 2.91
N LEU A 79 -20.19 7.06 3.92
CA LEU A 79 -18.81 7.52 3.72
C LEU A 79 -17.97 6.53 2.89
N THR A 80 -18.22 5.23 3.05
CA THR A 80 -17.59 4.19 2.23
C THR A 80 -18.05 4.27 0.77
N ALA A 81 -19.33 4.57 0.52
CA ALA A 81 -19.86 4.79 -0.83
C ALA A 81 -19.20 6.00 -1.49
N TRP A 82 -19.05 7.12 -0.77
CA TRP A 82 -18.30 8.28 -1.25
C TRP A 82 -16.84 7.97 -1.58
N ARG A 83 -16.10 7.29 -0.68
CA ARG A 83 -14.72 6.87 -0.96
C ARG A 83 -14.63 6.01 -2.22
N ASN A 84 -15.57 5.08 -2.43
CA ASN A 84 -15.61 4.25 -3.63
C ASN A 84 -15.96 5.05 -4.88
N ALA A 85 -16.88 6.01 -4.78
CA ALA A 85 -17.27 6.86 -5.90
C ALA A 85 -16.16 7.79 -6.35
N LEU A 86 -15.24 8.18 -5.44
CA LEU A 86 -14.08 9.03 -5.71
C LEU A 86 -12.86 8.27 -6.24
N TRP A 87 -12.83 6.94 -6.10
CA TRP A 87 -11.71 6.10 -6.54
C TRP A 87 -11.98 5.56 -7.95
N PRO A 88 -10.99 5.53 -8.88
CA PRO A 88 -9.55 5.64 -8.65
C PRO A 88 -8.91 7.02 -8.75
N GLU A 89 -9.62 8.07 -9.14
CA GLU A 89 -9.03 9.38 -9.43
C GLU A 89 -8.55 10.09 -8.16
N PHE A 90 -9.24 9.87 -7.04
CA PHE A 90 -8.93 10.46 -5.75
C PHE A 90 -8.81 9.42 -4.63
N HIS A 91 -7.84 9.63 -3.74
CA HIS A 91 -7.68 8.87 -2.50
C HIS A 91 -8.18 9.69 -1.31
N VAL A 92 -9.20 9.19 -0.61
CA VAL A 92 -9.66 9.79 0.65
C VAL A 92 -8.72 9.38 1.78
N GLY A 93 -7.87 10.33 2.20
CA GLY A 93 -6.85 10.12 3.22
C GLY A 93 -7.27 10.54 4.63
N ALA A 94 -8.20 11.49 4.73
CA ALA A 94 -8.69 12.00 6.01
C ALA A 94 -10.16 12.40 5.94
N LEU A 95 -10.79 12.47 7.10
CA LEU A 95 -12.13 13.02 7.29
C LEU A 95 -12.15 13.99 8.46
N TRP A 96 -12.98 15.01 8.35
CA TRP A 96 -13.20 16.02 9.39
C TRP A 96 -14.64 15.99 9.85
N THR A 97 -14.83 16.00 11.16
CA THR A 97 -16.14 15.95 11.82
C THR A 97 -16.16 16.87 13.03
N SER A 98 -17.35 17.11 13.59
CA SER A 98 -17.49 17.76 14.90
C SER A 98 -17.87 16.74 15.97
N VAL A 99 -16.99 16.54 16.94
CA VAL A 99 -17.21 15.66 18.10
C VAL A 99 -17.28 16.54 19.35
N ALA A 100 -18.37 16.46 20.10
CA ALA A 100 -18.60 17.30 21.29
C ALA A 100 -18.38 18.81 21.04
N GLY A 101 -18.75 19.29 19.85
CA GLY A 101 -18.59 20.70 19.45
C GLY A 101 -17.17 21.11 19.04
N GLN A 102 -16.22 20.17 18.97
CA GLN A 102 -14.84 20.40 18.54
C GLN A 102 -14.55 19.77 17.17
N LEU A 103 -13.82 20.51 16.34
CA LEU A 103 -13.33 20.02 15.06
C LEU A 103 -12.31 18.89 15.28
N THR A 104 -12.59 17.74 14.67
CA THR A 104 -11.81 16.51 14.85
C THR A 104 -11.44 15.93 13.49
N GLN A 105 -10.15 15.70 13.28
CA GLN A 105 -9.61 15.01 12.12
C GLN A 105 -9.47 13.53 12.42
N THR A 106 -9.87 12.67 11.49
CA THR A 106 -9.56 11.24 11.53
C THR A 106 -8.75 10.88 10.30
N THR A 107 -7.62 10.22 10.51
CA THR A 107 -6.73 9.68 9.48
C THR A 107 -6.59 8.16 9.66
N LEU A 108 -5.74 7.52 8.85
CA LEU A 108 -5.39 6.11 9.04
C LEU A 108 -4.61 5.86 10.33
N GLN A 109 -3.94 6.88 10.88
CA GLN A 109 -3.14 6.80 12.10
C GLN A 109 -3.98 7.00 13.37
N GLY A 110 -5.20 7.52 13.23
CA GLY A 110 -6.13 7.69 14.35
C GLY A 110 -6.86 9.02 14.29
N MET A 111 -7.50 9.35 15.42
CA MET A 111 -8.29 10.55 15.58
C MET A 111 -7.49 11.61 16.35
N GLN A 112 -7.49 12.84 15.86
CA GLN A 112 -6.82 13.99 16.47
C GLN A 112 -7.82 15.13 16.61
N ALA A 113 -8.01 15.60 17.84
CA ALA A 113 -8.81 16.80 18.11
C ALA A 113 -7.96 18.04 17.80
N ASN A 114 -8.50 18.96 16.99
CA ASN A 114 -7.78 20.16 16.63
C ASN A 114 -8.05 21.31 17.60
N LYS A 115 -7.00 22.08 17.90
CA LYS A 115 -7.10 23.32 18.66
C LYS A 115 -7.61 24.41 17.73
N GLY A 116 -8.83 24.90 17.95
CA GLY A 116 -9.37 26.06 17.22
C GLY A 116 -10.91 26.13 17.26
N PRO A 117 -11.49 27.33 17.09
CA PRO A 117 -12.93 27.48 16.94
C PRO A 117 -13.37 27.04 15.55
N GLY A 118 -14.06 25.91 15.43
CA GLY A 118 -14.55 25.43 14.14
C GLY A 118 -15.53 24.27 14.28
N GLN A 119 -16.57 24.25 13.46
CA GLN A 119 -17.54 23.17 13.38
C GLN A 119 -17.94 22.87 11.95
N VAL A 120 -18.12 21.59 11.65
CA VAL A 120 -18.59 21.12 10.36
C VAL A 120 -19.98 20.55 10.57
N ALA A 121 -20.95 21.07 9.82
CA ALA A 121 -22.25 20.41 9.73
C ALA A 121 -22.12 19.25 8.73
N GLY A 122 -21.92 18.07 9.33
CA GLY A 122 -21.67 16.80 8.67
C GLY A 122 -20.21 16.40 8.64
N VAL A 123 -19.75 15.90 7.49
CA VAL A 123 -18.40 15.35 7.33
C VAL A 123 -17.74 15.97 6.12
N ILE A 124 -16.51 16.43 6.26
CA ILE A 124 -15.68 16.82 5.11
C ILE A 124 -14.66 15.72 4.85
N LEU A 125 -14.73 15.10 3.68
CA LEU A 125 -13.72 14.17 3.19
C LEU A 125 -12.60 14.96 2.52
N ILE A 126 -11.34 14.59 2.81
CA ILE A 126 -10.16 15.13 2.14
C ILE A 126 -9.66 14.09 1.14
N ALA A 127 -9.83 14.40 -0.14
CA ALA A 127 -9.52 13.52 -1.24
C ALA A 127 -8.38 14.10 -2.07
N ALA A 128 -7.20 13.48 -2.01
CA ALA A 128 -6.03 13.89 -2.78
C ALA A 128 -5.99 13.18 -4.14
N PRO A 129 -5.53 13.83 -5.23
CA PRO A 129 -5.40 13.16 -6.52
C PRO A 129 -4.50 11.93 -6.41
N ARG A 130 -4.95 10.78 -6.96
CA ARG A 130 -4.21 9.51 -6.83
C ARG A 130 -2.80 9.60 -7.41
N HIS A 131 -2.62 10.31 -8.52
CA HIS A 131 -1.31 10.47 -9.17
C HIS A 131 -0.31 11.22 -8.28
N GLU A 132 -0.77 12.12 -7.41
CA GLU A 132 0.06 12.80 -6.42
C GLU A 132 0.37 11.90 -5.22
N VAL A 133 -0.64 11.17 -4.72
CA VAL A 133 -0.47 10.23 -3.60
C VAL A 133 0.52 9.10 -3.91
N LEU A 134 0.61 8.71 -5.19
CA LEU A 134 1.54 7.71 -5.71
C LEU A 134 2.71 8.32 -6.47
N ALA A 135 2.94 9.64 -6.35
CA ALA A 135 4.05 10.30 -7.02
C ALA A 135 5.39 9.80 -6.44
N PRO A 136 6.46 9.74 -7.26
CA PRO A 136 7.79 9.31 -6.81
C PRO A 136 8.27 10.03 -5.55
N LYS A 137 8.21 11.37 -5.53
CA LYS A 137 8.65 12.19 -4.39
C LYS A 137 7.84 11.90 -3.11
N ALA A 138 6.51 11.89 -3.21
CA ALA A 138 5.64 11.60 -2.07
C ALA A 138 5.85 10.18 -1.52
N THR A 139 6.12 9.23 -2.43
CA THR A 139 6.45 7.84 -2.09
C THR A 139 7.74 7.79 -1.29
N MET A 140 8.82 8.41 -1.79
CA MET A 140 10.11 8.47 -1.09
C MET A 140 9.98 9.06 0.31
N GLU A 141 9.41 10.27 0.42
CA GLU A 141 9.26 10.98 1.70
C GLU A 141 8.47 10.15 2.72
N LYS A 142 7.41 9.48 2.27
CA LYS A 142 6.60 8.60 3.12
C LYS A 142 7.40 7.39 3.59
N PHE A 143 8.16 6.73 2.72
CA PHE A 143 8.94 5.55 3.11
C PHE A 143 10.11 5.91 4.02
N ASP A 144 10.81 7.02 3.75
CA ASP A 144 11.85 7.56 4.64
C ASP A 144 11.29 7.84 6.03
N ALA A 145 10.17 8.57 6.13
CA ALA A 145 9.56 8.94 7.41
C ALA A 145 9.07 7.74 8.23
N ASN A 146 8.77 6.60 7.59
CA ASN A 146 8.23 5.40 8.23
C ASN A 146 9.20 4.21 8.23
N ALA A 147 10.46 4.44 7.84
CA ALA A 147 11.49 3.44 7.64
C ALA A 147 11.61 2.44 8.81
N ALA A 148 11.72 2.94 10.04
CA ALA A 148 11.85 2.08 11.22
C ALA A 148 10.73 1.02 11.33
N GLY A 149 9.49 1.38 10.98
CA GLY A 149 8.36 0.45 11.00
C GLY A 149 8.47 -0.67 9.95
N TRP A 150 9.05 -0.38 8.78
CA TRP A 150 9.26 -1.36 7.71
C TRP A 150 10.39 -2.34 8.00
N ASN A 151 11.34 -1.97 8.87
CA ASN A 151 12.36 -2.89 9.37
C ASN A 151 11.80 -3.93 10.35
N GLY A 152 10.70 -3.58 11.03
CA GLY A 152 10.19 -4.33 12.17
C GLY A 152 10.99 -4.04 13.44
N PHE A 153 10.42 -4.40 14.59
CA PHE A 153 10.99 -4.10 15.90
C PHE A 153 11.39 -5.39 16.62
N PRO A 154 12.68 -5.77 16.63
CA PRO A 154 13.15 -6.94 17.37
C PRO A 154 12.67 -6.91 18.83
N GLY A 155 12.24 -8.07 19.34
CA GLY A 155 11.71 -8.19 20.70
C GLY A 155 10.21 -7.89 20.85
N THR A 156 9.56 -7.29 19.86
CA THR A 156 8.09 -7.13 19.89
C THR A 156 7.37 -8.46 19.60
N PRO A 157 6.14 -8.66 20.12
CA PRO A 157 5.38 -9.88 19.90
C PRO A 157 5.17 -10.26 18.43
N SER A 158 5.04 -9.28 17.54
CA SER A 158 4.79 -9.52 16.11
C SER A 158 6.05 -9.70 15.28
N TYR A 159 7.25 -9.45 15.83
CA TYR A 159 8.50 -9.55 15.08
C TYR A 159 8.70 -10.94 14.44
N ARG A 160 8.32 -12.00 15.15
CA ARG A 160 8.39 -13.39 14.63
C ARG A 160 7.49 -13.58 13.42
N HIS A 161 6.25 -13.11 13.49
CA HIS A 161 5.31 -13.17 12.37
C HIS A 161 5.80 -12.31 11.21
N PHE A 162 6.27 -11.10 11.49
CA PHE A 162 6.90 -10.21 10.51
C PHE A 162 8.01 -10.91 9.73
N ARG A 163 8.98 -11.55 10.41
CA ARG A 163 10.08 -12.28 9.79
C ARG A 163 9.63 -13.51 9.02
N TRP A 164 8.69 -14.28 9.58
CA TRP A 164 8.14 -15.45 8.91
C TRP A 164 7.52 -15.10 7.55
N MET A 165 6.81 -13.97 7.44
CA MET A 165 6.24 -13.55 6.15
C MET A 165 7.31 -13.31 5.08
N ARG A 166 8.43 -12.65 5.43
CA ARG A 166 9.52 -12.38 4.47
C ARG A 166 10.24 -13.66 4.07
N ARG A 167 10.52 -14.50 5.05
CA ARG A 167 11.10 -15.84 4.81
C ARG A 167 10.21 -16.70 3.93
N THR A 168 8.89 -16.62 4.09
CA THR A 168 7.91 -17.38 3.27
C THR A 168 8.00 -17.02 1.79
N VAL A 169 8.21 -15.74 1.47
CA VAL A 169 8.44 -15.31 0.09
C VAL A 169 9.76 -15.88 -0.43
N ALA A 170 10.85 -15.72 0.32
CA ALA A 170 12.16 -16.27 -0.06
C ALA A 170 12.16 -17.82 -0.17
N ASP A 171 11.39 -18.53 0.65
CA ASP A 171 11.24 -20.00 0.59
C ASP A 171 10.63 -20.46 -0.74
N LEU A 172 9.78 -19.64 -1.38
CA LEU A 172 9.14 -20.02 -2.64
C LEU A 172 10.11 -20.10 -3.82
N ALA A 173 11.27 -19.42 -3.73
CA ALA A 173 12.35 -19.56 -4.71
C ALA A 173 12.86 -21.01 -4.82
N GLY A 174 12.56 -21.85 -3.82
CA GLY A 174 12.82 -23.29 -3.83
C GLY A 174 14.30 -23.63 -3.72
N LYS A 175 14.63 -24.88 -4.07
CA LYS A 175 16.01 -25.36 -4.08
C LYS A 175 16.69 -24.87 -5.37
N GLY A 176 17.78 -24.13 -5.22
CA GLY A 176 18.62 -23.65 -6.30
C GLY A 176 19.99 -23.25 -5.73
N SER A 177 20.96 -23.07 -6.61
CA SER A 177 22.25 -22.43 -6.28
C SER A 177 22.31 -21.10 -7.01
N PHE A 178 21.46 -20.17 -6.59
CA PHE A 178 21.41 -18.82 -7.16
C PHE A 178 22.71 -18.09 -6.81
N LYS A 179 23.29 -17.40 -7.78
CA LYS A 179 24.57 -16.66 -7.64
C LYS A 179 24.36 -15.15 -7.59
N ARG A 180 23.29 -14.64 -8.22
CA ARG A 180 22.98 -13.21 -8.33
C ARG A 180 21.52 -12.98 -7.99
N ILE A 181 21.28 -12.53 -6.77
CA ILE A 181 19.95 -12.28 -6.22
C ILE A 181 19.66 -10.78 -6.27
N LEU A 182 18.47 -10.41 -6.74
CA LEU A 182 17.94 -9.05 -6.64
C LEU A 182 16.69 -9.02 -5.75
N ASP A 183 16.70 -8.18 -4.72
CA ASP A 183 15.49 -7.79 -3.98
C ASP A 183 14.92 -6.49 -4.57
N PHE A 184 13.86 -6.63 -5.35
CA PHE A 184 13.25 -5.58 -6.17
C PHE A 184 12.18 -4.82 -5.37
N GLY A 185 12.52 -3.60 -4.95
CA GLY A 185 11.75 -2.84 -3.96
C GLY A 185 11.93 -3.44 -2.56
N SER A 186 13.16 -3.43 -2.08
CA SER A 186 13.61 -4.26 -0.96
C SER A 186 13.08 -3.84 0.41
N GLY A 187 12.64 -2.59 0.58
CA GLY A 187 12.47 -1.99 1.89
C GLY A 187 13.73 -2.21 2.74
N ALA A 188 13.55 -2.78 3.93
CA ALA A 188 14.64 -3.15 4.84
C ALA A 188 15.45 -4.41 4.44
N GLY A 189 15.26 -4.97 3.24
CA GLY A 189 16.10 -6.03 2.65
C GLY A 189 15.81 -7.46 3.12
N TRP A 190 14.83 -7.66 4.00
CA TRP A 190 14.65 -8.95 4.67
C TRP A 190 14.28 -10.10 3.74
N VAL A 191 13.64 -9.87 2.59
CA VAL A 191 13.31 -10.96 1.66
C VAL A 191 14.57 -11.43 0.95
N GLY A 192 15.36 -10.51 0.39
CA GLY A 192 16.65 -10.80 -0.24
C GLY A 192 17.65 -11.43 0.71
N ILE A 193 17.73 -10.94 1.95
CA ILE A 193 18.60 -11.52 3.00
C ILE A 193 18.23 -12.98 3.29
N GLU A 194 16.93 -13.29 3.46
CA GLU A 194 16.48 -14.67 3.69
C GLU A 194 16.76 -15.59 2.49
N ALA A 195 16.82 -15.05 1.27
CA ALA A 195 17.23 -15.80 0.09
C ALA A 195 18.75 -16.00 0.03
N ALA A 196 19.54 -14.97 0.32
CA ALA A 196 21.00 -15.04 0.34
C ALA A 196 21.51 -16.01 1.42
N LEU A 197 20.90 -16.03 2.61
CA LEU A 197 21.24 -17.00 3.67
C LEU A 197 21.05 -18.47 3.24
N LYS A 198 20.17 -18.74 2.28
CA LYS A 198 19.95 -20.09 1.70
C LYS A 198 20.85 -20.40 0.51
N ASN A 199 21.53 -19.39 -0.02
CA ASN A 199 22.43 -19.50 -1.15
C ASN A 199 23.81 -18.93 -0.75
N PRO A 200 24.57 -19.64 0.12
CA PRO A 200 25.88 -19.16 0.55
C PRO A 200 26.78 -18.84 -0.65
N GLY A 201 27.39 -17.66 -0.64
CA GLY A 201 28.23 -17.17 -1.74
C GLY A 201 27.47 -16.44 -2.86
N ALA A 202 26.15 -16.30 -2.76
CA ALA A 202 25.40 -15.43 -3.67
C ALA A 202 25.67 -13.96 -3.39
N SER A 203 25.79 -13.17 -4.46
CA SER A 203 25.73 -11.71 -4.41
C SER A 203 24.28 -11.26 -4.26
N LEU A 204 24.02 -10.32 -3.35
CA LEU A 204 22.71 -9.73 -3.10
C LEU A 204 22.70 -8.25 -3.49
N ALA A 205 21.96 -7.94 -4.56
CA ALA A 205 21.60 -6.57 -4.89
C ALA A 205 20.21 -6.24 -4.32
N ALA A 206 20.02 -4.99 -3.90
CA ALA A 206 18.75 -4.51 -3.39
C ALA A 206 18.55 -3.04 -3.75
N PHE A 207 17.32 -2.63 -4.02
CA PHE A 207 17.01 -1.22 -4.17
C PHE A 207 15.64 -0.86 -3.61
N ASP A 208 15.53 0.37 -3.15
CA ASP A 208 14.29 0.98 -2.67
C ASP A 208 14.30 2.48 -3.02
N PRO A 209 13.14 3.12 -3.27
CA PRO A 209 13.10 4.56 -3.49
C PRO A 209 13.57 5.37 -2.26
N SER A 210 13.44 4.82 -1.04
CA SER A 210 13.87 5.47 0.20
C SER A 210 15.37 5.25 0.47
N PRO A 211 16.19 6.33 0.49
CA PRO A 211 17.59 6.23 0.91
C PRO A 211 17.75 5.64 2.32
N GLU A 212 16.83 5.95 3.23
CA GLU A 212 16.85 5.40 4.60
C GLU A 212 16.57 3.89 4.62
N MET A 213 15.67 3.39 3.77
CA MET A 213 15.46 1.95 3.59
C MET A 213 16.70 1.24 3.06
N VAL A 214 17.38 1.83 2.09
CA VAL A 214 18.63 1.28 1.53
C VAL A 214 19.72 1.22 2.61
N ARG A 215 19.86 2.28 3.44
CA ARG A 215 20.77 2.31 4.58
C ARG A 215 20.48 1.17 5.57
N ILE A 216 19.22 1.02 5.97
CA ILE A 216 18.78 -0.04 6.89
C ILE A 216 18.99 -1.44 6.29
N ALA A 217 18.70 -1.63 4.99
CA ALA A 217 18.91 -2.91 4.32
C ALA A 217 20.39 -3.32 4.32
N ASN A 218 21.29 -2.36 4.12
CA ASN A 218 22.73 -2.59 4.22
C ASN A 218 23.15 -3.01 5.64
N GLU A 219 22.67 -2.31 6.68
CA GLU A 219 22.94 -2.66 8.07
C GLU A 219 22.42 -4.05 8.44
N ASN A 220 21.22 -4.38 8.00
CA ASN A 220 20.63 -5.70 8.20
C ASN A 220 21.43 -6.80 7.49
N ALA A 221 21.85 -6.57 6.25
CA ALA A 221 22.66 -7.52 5.49
C ALA A 221 24.01 -7.76 6.19
N GLN A 222 24.68 -6.69 6.65
CA GLN A 222 25.90 -6.78 7.43
C GLN A 222 25.69 -7.55 8.73
N ALA A 223 24.63 -7.25 9.49
CA ALA A 223 24.29 -7.94 10.73
C ALA A 223 23.94 -9.43 10.55
N GLN A 224 23.58 -9.85 9.33
CA GLN A 224 23.36 -11.25 8.97
C GLN A 224 24.58 -11.90 8.29
N ASN A 225 25.72 -11.21 8.22
CA ASN A 225 26.95 -11.68 7.57
C ASN A 225 26.78 -12.01 6.08
N ILE A 226 25.96 -11.24 5.35
CA ILE A 226 25.91 -11.35 3.89
C ILE A 226 27.22 -10.78 3.33
N SER A 227 28.01 -11.62 2.68
CA SER A 227 29.37 -11.29 2.23
C SER A 227 29.41 -10.27 1.10
N GLU A 228 28.44 -10.32 0.18
CA GLU A 228 28.37 -9.44 -0.98
C GLU A 228 26.98 -8.80 -1.05
N PHE A 229 26.86 -7.57 -0.55
CA PHE A 229 25.63 -6.77 -0.62
C PHE A 229 25.86 -5.47 -1.39
N THR A 230 24.92 -5.08 -2.25
CA THR A 230 24.93 -3.77 -2.92
C THR A 230 23.53 -3.15 -2.89
N GLY A 231 23.40 -2.03 -2.17
CA GLY A 231 22.17 -1.23 -2.10
C GLY A 231 22.21 -0.03 -3.05
N ARG A 232 21.11 0.24 -3.77
CA ARG A 232 20.93 1.47 -4.58
C ARG A 232 19.58 2.12 -4.30
N VAL A 233 19.50 3.43 -4.48
CA VAL A 233 18.22 4.15 -4.52
C VAL A 233 17.64 4.07 -5.93
N GLY A 234 16.36 3.76 -6.07
CA GLY A 234 15.70 3.74 -7.37
C GLY A 234 14.25 3.26 -7.33
N PHE A 235 13.59 3.29 -8.48
CA PHE A 235 12.18 2.93 -8.66
C PHE A 235 12.04 1.68 -9.53
N GLY A 236 10.96 0.93 -9.35
CA GLY A 236 10.75 -0.30 -10.12
C GLY A 236 10.43 -0.05 -11.60
N GLU A 237 9.86 1.10 -11.90
CA GLU A 237 9.55 1.56 -13.26
C GLU A 237 10.83 1.85 -14.08
N ALA A 238 11.93 2.16 -13.39
CA ALA A 238 13.25 2.38 -13.98
C ALA A 238 14.33 1.86 -13.00
N PRO A 239 14.50 0.52 -12.90
CA PRO A 239 15.30 -0.08 -11.85
C PRO A 239 16.78 0.32 -11.99
N PRO A 240 17.49 0.57 -10.87
CA PRO A 240 18.91 0.93 -10.89
C PRO A 240 19.83 -0.28 -11.14
N PHE A 241 19.25 -1.44 -11.46
CA PHE A 241 19.90 -2.70 -11.70
C PHE A 241 19.26 -3.44 -12.89
N PRO A 242 20.04 -4.22 -13.67
CA PRO A 242 21.50 -4.13 -13.72
C PRO A 242 21.94 -2.74 -14.21
N GLY A 243 23.04 -2.22 -13.67
CA GLY A 243 23.70 -1.03 -14.20
C GLY A 243 24.35 -1.29 -15.56
N ALA A 244 24.89 -0.25 -16.19
CA ALA A 244 25.59 -0.39 -17.46
C ALA A 244 26.76 -1.41 -17.34
N GLY A 245 26.72 -2.46 -18.15
CA GLY A 245 27.73 -3.53 -18.15
C GLY A 245 27.55 -4.60 -17.06
N GLU A 246 26.55 -4.49 -16.19
CA GLU A 246 26.25 -5.52 -15.19
C GLU A 246 25.38 -6.63 -15.78
N ALA A 247 25.61 -7.87 -15.33
CA ALA A 247 24.78 -8.99 -15.71
C ALA A 247 23.41 -8.95 -14.99
N GLN A 248 22.39 -9.46 -15.68
CA GLN A 248 21.08 -9.74 -15.10
C GLN A 248 21.15 -10.79 -13.97
N PHE A 249 20.04 -10.99 -13.28
CA PHE A 249 19.96 -11.79 -12.04
C PHE A 249 19.34 -13.16 -12.31
N ASP A 250 19.84 -14.20 -11.63
CA ASP A 250 19.29 -15.56 -11.72
C ASP A 250 18.13 -15.80 -10.73
N LEU A 251 18.01 -14.96 -9.70
CA LEU A 251 16.85 -14.85 -8.84
C LEU A 251 16.46 -13.39 -8.64
N VAL A 252 15.19 -13.06 -8.94
CA VAL A 252 14.59 -11.77 -8.58
C VAL A 252 13.43 -12.02 -7.64
N LEU A 253 13.41 -11.29 -6.53
CA LEU A 253 12.38 -11.34 -5.49
C LEU A 253 11.70 -9.98 -5.43
N SER A 254 10.38 -9.94 -5.28
CA SER A 254 9.65 -8.71 -4.95
C SER A 254 8.51 -9.02 -3.99
N SER A 255 8.38 -8.24 -2.92
CA SER A 255 7.36 -8.47 -1.90
C SER A 255 6.71 -7.18 -1.45
N GLY A 256 5.48 -6.99 -1.91
CA GLY A 256 4.62 -5.93 -1.44
C GLY A 256 4.88 -4.56 -2.03
N VAL A 257 5.25 -4.52 -3.32
CA VAL A 257 5.77 -3.34 -4.00
C VAL A 257 4.83 -2.82 -5.08
N ILE A 258 4.36 -3.67 -5.99
CA ILE A 258 3.57 -3.26 -7.18
C ILE A 258 2.32 -2.46 -6.81
N SER A 259 1.71 -2.71 -5.66
CA SER A 259 0.57 -1.94 -5.14
C SER A 259 0.89 -0.49 -4.76
N PHE A 260 2.16 -0.09 -4.69
CA PHE A 260 2.58 1.30 -4.56
C PHE A 260 2.91 1.98 -5.90
N SER A 261 2.98 1.22 -6.99
CA SER A 261 3.29 1.78 -8.30
C SER A 261 2.12 2.61 -8.84
N SER A 262 2.44 3.79 -9.39
CA SER A 262 1.49 4.60 -10.15
C SER A 262 1.30 4.08 -11.57
N ASP A 263 2.30 3.41 -12.13
CA ASP A 263 2.29 2.73 -13.43
C ASP A 263 2.73 1.26 -13.31
N PRO A 264 1.81 0.35 -12.94
CA PRO A 264 2.12 -1.06 -12.74
C PRO A 264 2.63 -1.78 -13.99
N GLU A 265 2.29 -1.33 -15.20
CA GLU A 265 2.78 -1.96 -16.44
C GLU A 265 4.25 -1.61 -16.66
N ALA A 266 4.64 -0.33 -16.54
CA ALA A 266 6.04 0.07 -16.58
C ALA A 266 6.87 -0.59 -15.47
N TRP A 267 6.30 -0.74 -14.26
CA TRP A 267 6.91 -1.45 -13.15
C TRP A 267 7.18 -2.94 -13.49
N LEU A 268 6.22 -3.62 -14.13
CA LEU A 268 6.38 -5.01 -14.58
C LEU A 268 7.42 -5.14 -15.70
N ASP A 269 7.50 -4.16 -16.61
CA ASP A 269 8.55 -4.10 -17.63
C ASP A 269 9.94 -3.98 -17.01
N GLY A 270 10.10 -3.07 -16.04
CA GLY A 270 11.33 -2.91 -15.28
C GLY A 270 11.71 -4.19 -14.54
N LEU A 271 10.77 -4.85 -13.87
CA LEU A 271 10.98 -6.13 -13.20
C LEU A 271 11.53 -7.19 -14.17
N VAL A 272 10.89 -7.38 -15.33
CA VAL A 272 11.29 -8.39 -16.31
C VAL A 272 12.65 -8.09 -16.93
N ALA A 273 12.98 -6.81 -17.12
CA ALA A 273 14.29 -6.38 -17.63
C ALA A 273 15.47 -6.79 -16.73
N THR A 274 15.23 -7.08 -15.45
CA THR A 274 16.29 -7.50 -14.51
C THR A 274 16.61 -9.00 -14.55
N LEU A 275 15.69 -9.82 -15.08
CA LEU A 275 15.80 -11.29 -15.07
C LEU A 275 16.77 -11.78 -16.15
N ALA A 276 17.71 -12.66 -15.80
CA ALA A 276 18.51 -13.37 -16.81
C ALA A 276 17.68 -14.43 -17.53
N PRO A 277 18.05 -14.88 -18.74
CA PRO A 277 17.48 -16.10 -19.30
C PRO A 277 17.64 -17.28 -18.33
N GLY A 278 16.58 -18.08 -18.13
CA GLY A 278 16.57 -19.16 -17.13
C GLY A 278 16.33 -18.72 -15.67
N ALA A 279 16.18 -17.41 -15.41
CA ALA A 279 16.03 -16.90 -14.05
C ALA A 279 14.69 -17.29 -13.40
N THR A 280 14.71 -17.34 -12.06
CA THR A 280 13.51 -17.47 -11.24
C THR A 280 13.02 -16.09 -10.80
N LEU A 281 11.73 -15.84 -10.95
CA LEU A 281 11.02 -14.71 -10.36
C LEU A 281 10.13 -15.20 -9.22
N VAL A 282 10.22 -14.57 -8.06
CA VAL A 282 9.25 -14.71 -6.98
C VAL A 282 8.67 -13.34 -6.67
N ILE A 283 7.37 -13.19 -6.84
CA ILE A 283 6.65 -11.93 -6.62
C ILE A 283 5.45 -12.15 -5.71
N GLY A 284 5.27 -11.30 -4.72
CA GLY A 284 4.08 -11.30 -3.86
C GLY A 284 3.59 -9.90 -3.54
N ASP A 285 2.29 -9.77 -3.31
CA ASP A 285 1.68 -8.53 -2.84
C ASP A 285 0.33 -8.79 -2.15
N ALA A 286 -0.32 -7.71 -1.71
CA ALA A 286 -1.66 -7.68 -1.19
C ALA A 286 -2.67 -8.20 -2.22
N HIS A 287 -3.67 -8.94 -1.72
CA HIS A 287 -4.73 -9.52 -2.53
C HIS A 287 -5.98 -8.64 -2.52
N ARG A 288 -6.23 -7.91 -3.61
CA ARG A 288 -7.44 -7.07 -3.76
C ARG A 288 -8.73 -7.85 -3.52
N GLY A 289 -8.74 -9.13 -3.91
CA GLY A 289 -9.89 -10.02 -3.82
C GLY A 289 -10.07 -10.72 -2.47
N SER A 290 -9.21 -10.49 -1.48
CA SER A 290 -9.32 -11.20 -0.20
C SER A 290 -10.64 -10.87 0.52
N LEU A 291 -11.14 -11.81 1.31
CA LEU A 291 -12.39 -11.61 2.05
C LEU A 291 -12.28 -10.44 3.05
N GLY A 292 -11.11 -10.23 3.66
CA GLY A 292 -10.84 -9.13 4.58
C GLY A 292 -10.78 -7.79 3.86
N PHE A 293 -10.11 -7.71 2.70
CA PHE A 293 -10.07 -6.51 1.87
C PHE A 293 -11.49 -6.16 1.39
N LYS A 294 -12.26 -7.14 0.90
CA LYS A 294 -13.68 -6.97 0.52
C LYS A 294 -14.50 -6.40 1.70
N ARG A 295 -14.37 -7.00 2.89
CA ARG A 295 -15.07 -6.53 4.09
C ARG A 295 -14.65 -5.12 4.53
N ARG A 296 -13.35 -4.82 4.53
CA ARG A 296 -12.84 -3.49 4.92
C ARG A 296 -13.26 -2.43 3.91
N ARG A 297 -13.20 -2.74 2.61
CA ARG A 297 -13.74 -1.90 1.53
C ARG A 297 -15.24 -1.67 1.65
N GLN A 298 -16.01 -2.56 2.27
CA GLN A 298 -17.43 -2.32 2.52
C GLN A 298 -17.73 -1.54 3.81
N LYS A 299 -16.79 -1.47 4.76
CA LYS A 299 -17.09 -0.98 6.13
C LYS A 299 -16.30 0.23 6.57
N LYS A 300 -15.06 0.39 6.11
CA LYS A 300 -14.17 1.46 6.58
C LYS A 300 -14.26 2.66 5.64
N PRO A 301 -14.43 3.89 6.14
CA PRO A 301 -14.44 5.08 5.28
C PRO A 301 -13.03 5.44 4.79
N LEU A 302 -11.99 5.11 5.56
CA LEU A 302 -10.59 5.32 5.21
C LEU A 302 -9.90 3.97 5.00
N LEU A 303 -9.12 3.85 3.92
CA LEU A 303 -8.26 2.71 3.64
C LEU A 303 -6.89 3.18 3.17
N PRO A 304 -5.81 2.41 3.46
CA PRO A 304 -4.51 2.65 2.85
C PRO A 304 -4.63 2.63 1.33
N VAL A 305 -3.98 3.59 0.66
CA VAL A 305 -3.96 3.65 -0.81
C VAL A 305 -3.54 2.31 -1.42
N ARG A 306 -2.55 1.64 -0.82
CA ARG A 306 -2.06 0.32 -1.21
C ARG A 306 -3.15 -0.77 -1.26
N GLU A 307 -4.10 -0.75 -0.33
CA GLU A 307 -5.23 -1.70 -0.35
C GLU A 307 -6.22 -1.38 -1.48
N LEU A 308 -6.36 -0.10 -1.83
CA LEU A 308 -7.20 0.34 -2.93
C LEU A 308 -6.58 0.04 -4.30
N SER A 309 -5.27 0.23 -4.43
CA SER A 309 -4.46 0.01 -5.64
C SER A 309 -3.96 -1.43 -5.82
N ALA A 310 -4.14 -2.32 -4.83
CA ALA A 310 -3.79 -3.73 -4.97
C ALA A 310 -4.44 -4.36 -6.21
N TRP A 311 -3.72 -5.24 -6.91
CA TRP A 311 -4.19 -5.98 -8.07
C TRP A 311 -4.77 -7.34 -7.67
N HIS A 312 -5.54 -7.96 -8.57
CA HIS A 312 -5.79 -9.39 -8.48
C HIS A 312 -4.53 -10.14 -8.92
N ARG A 313 -4.18 -11.20 -8.20
CA ARG A 313 -3.03 -12.07 -8.55
C ARG A 313 -3.12 -12.61 -9.98
N GLU A 314 -4.32 -12.93 -10.48
CA GLU A 314 -4.51 -13.40 -11.85
C GLU A 314 -4.17 -12.35 -12.89
N ASP A 315 -4.38 -11.07 -12.60
CA ASP A 315 -4.05 -9.96 -13.49
C ASP A 315 -2.54 -9.81 -13.58
N VAL A 316 -1.84 -9.86 -12.43
CA VAL A 316 -0.37 -9.82 -12.39
C VAL A 316 0.23 -11.03 -13.10
N ARG A 317 -0.29 -12.24 -12.86
CA ARG A 317 0.17 -13.46 -13.55
C ARG A 317 0.03 -13.31 -15.06
N ARG A 318 -1.16 -12.93 -15.55
CA ARG A 318 -1.40 -12.75 -16.99
C ARG A 318 -0.49 -11.68 -17.59
N ALA A 319 -0.24 -10.60 -16.86
CA ALA A 319 0.65 -9.53 -17.31
C ALA A 319 2.13 -9.99 -17.41
N LEU A 320 2.58 -10.87 -16.52
CA LEU A 320 3.91 -11.48 -16.57
C LEU A 320 4.02 -12.56 -17.67
N GLU A 321 2.98 -13.38 -17.85
CA GLU A 321 2.91 -14.38 -18.94
C GLU A 321 2.97 -13.71 -20.32
N ARG A 322 2.29 -12.57 -20.50
CA ARG A 322 2.40 -11.74 -21.71
C ARG A 322 3.82 -11.23 -21.96
N ARG A 323 4.65 -11.14 -20.92
CA ARG A 323 6.07 -10.75 -20.98
C ARG A 323 7.01 -11.95 -21.13
N GLY A 324 6.47 -13.14 -21.42
CA GLY A 324 7.24 -14.34 -21.72
C GLY A 324 7.68 -15.15 -20.49
N LEU A 325 7.12 -14.88 -19.31
CA LEU A 325 7.35 -15.70 -18.12
C LEU A 325 6.42 -16.91 -18.06
N SER A 326 6.92 -18.02 -17.55
CA SER A 326 6.14 -19.23 -17.31
C SER A 326 5.73 -19.31 -15.84
N PHE A 327 4.43 -19.31 -15.57
CA PHE A 327 3.90 -19.53 -14.22
C PHE A 327 4.19 -20.94 -13.73
N GLU A 328 4.65 -21.07 -12.48
CA GLU A 328 4.94 -22.38 -11.86
C GLU A 328 4.01 -22.68 -10.70
N CYS A 329 3.93 -21.77 -9.72
CA CYS A 329 3.08 -21.97 -8.56
C CYS A 329 2.74 -20.66 -7.85
N TRP A 330 1.77 -20.75 -6.94
CA TRP A 330 1.38 -19.66 -6.05
C TRP A 330 1.26 -20.14 -4.60
N GLY A 331 1.07 -19.19 -3.69
CA GLY A 331 0.69 -19.45 -2.32
C GLY A 331 0.07 -18.22 -1.67
N GLY A 332 -0.79 -18.47 -0.69
CA GLY A 332 -1.26 -17.48 0.25
C GLY A 332 -0.36 -17.39 1.47
N TYR A 333 -0.15 -16.17 1.95
CA TYR A 333 0.42 -15.93 3.27
C TYR A 333 -0.33 -14.78 3.92
N GLN A 334 -0.40 -14.81 5.26
CA GLN A 334 -1.26 -13.95 6.08
C GLN A 334 -2.76 -14.16 5.85
N LEU A 335 -3.35 -15.00 6.71
CA LEU A 335 -4.80 -15.20 6.75
C LEU A 335 -5.54 -13.88 6.98
N THR A 336 -6.72 -13.79 6.38
CA THR A 336 -7.50 -12.56 6.32
C THR A 336 -8.29 -12.25 7.59
N ARG A 337 -8.92 -13.26 8.20
CA ARG A 337 -9.76 -13.13 9.40
C ARG A 337 -9.75 -14.45 10.17
N PRO A 338 -9.79 -14.42 11.52
CA PRO A 338 -9.71 -13.24 12.40
C PRO A 338 -8.27 -12.82 12.71
N ILE A 339 -7.28 -13.28 11.93
CA ILE A 339 -5.86 -13.14 12.27
C ILE A 339 -5.43 -11.69 12.45
N PRO A 340 -5.67 -10.74 11.53
CA PRO A 340 -5.20 -9.36 11.72
C PRO A 340 -5.83 -8.70 12.95
N GLU A 341 -7.11 -8.96 13.22
CA GLU A 341 -7.78 -8.44 14.41
C GLU A 341 -7.23 -9.04 15.71
N LEU A 342 -6.97 -10.35 15.72
CA LEU A 342 -6.37 -11.04 16.88
C LEU A 342 -4.92 -10.63 17.09
N MET A 343 -4.15 -10.39 16.02
CA MET A 343 -2.79 -9.87 16.12
C MET A 343 -2.77 -8.46 16.72
N HIS A 344 -3.66 -7.57 16.27
CA HIS A 344 -3.78 -6.23 16.84
C HIS A 344 -4.19 -6.27 18.32
N LEU A 345 -5.16 -7.12 18.68
CA LEU A 345 -5.54 -7.34 20.07
C LEU A 345 -4.38 -7.90 20.90
N ASN A 346 -3.62 -8.83 20.32
CA ASN A 346 -2.48 -9.46 20.96
C ASN A 346 -1.36 -8.46 21.30
N GLU A 347 -1.08 -7.54 20.38
CA GLU A 347 -0.11 -6.46 20.57
C GLU A 347 -0.59 -5.42 21.58
N THR A 348 -1.86 -5.01 21.51
CA THR A 348 -2.36 -3.85 22.28
C THR A 348 -2.90 -4.19 23.66
N ARG A 349 -3.36 -5.44 23.88
CA ARG A 349 -4.05 -5.82 25.13
C ARG A 349 -3.54 -7.09 25.78
N LEU A 350 -2.91 -7.99 25.04
CA LEU A 350 -2.48 -9.30 25.57
C LEU A 350 -0.96 -9.44 25.72
N ASN A 351 -0.21 -8.36 25.50
CA ASN A 351 1.26 -8.32 25.62
C ASN A 351 1.97 -9.50 24.94
N GLY A 352 1.44 -9.94 23.80
CA GLY A 352 2.05 -10.99 22.99
C GLY A 352 1.67 -12.44 23.32
N LEU A 353 0.74 -12.70 24.25
CA LEU A 353 0.32 -14.05 24.67
C LEU A 353 -0.04 -14.98 23.49
N LEU A 354 -0.64 -14.45 22.43
CA LEU A 354 -1.09 -15.20 21.25
C LEU A 354 -0.08 -15.20 20.09
N ALA A 355 1.15 -14.70 20.28
CA ALA A 355 2.13 -14.58 19.18
C ALA A 355 2.42 -15.93 18.50
N TRP A 356 2.68 -16.97 19.30
CA TRP A 356 2.94 -18.33 18.80
C TRP A 356 1.72 -19.01 18.20
N PRO A 357 0.55 -19.07 18.89
CA PRO A 357 -0.66 -19.66 18.33
C PRO A 357 -1.06 -19.04 16.98
N LEU A 358 -1.04 -17.71 16.86
CA LEU A 358 -1.41 -17.01 15.63
C LEU A 358 -0.39 -17.25 14.51
N LEU A 359 0.90 -17.33 14.84
CA LEU A 359 1.94 -17.67 13.87
C LEU A 359 1.77 -19.11 13.36
N LEU A 360 1.56 -20.08 14.24
CA LEU A 360 1.35 -21.48 13.88
C LEU A 360 0.11 -21.66 12.99
N LEU A 361 -0.96 -20.92 13.29
CA LEU A 361 -2.18 -20.95 12.48
C LEU A 361 -1.93 -20.43 11.06
N ASN A 362 -1.21 -19.31 10.91
CA ASN A 362 -0.81 -18.80 9.61
C ASN A 362 0.12 -19.76 8.86
N GLN A 363 1.12 -20.32 9.55
CA GLN A 363 2.07 -21.28 8.99
C GLN A 363 1.35 -22.52 8.46
N SER A 364 0.45 -23.09 9.26
CA SER A 364 -0.31 -24.29 8.90
C SER A 364 -1.23 -24.01 7.72
N ALA A 365 -1.96 -22.89 7.74
CA ALA A 365 -2.84 -22.53 6.63
C ALA A 365 -2.05 -22.25 5.33
N ALA A 366 -0.92 -21.54 5.41
CA ALA A 366 -0.07 -21.29 4.24
C ALA A 366 0.53 -22.60 3.69
N ALA A 367 0.94 -23.52 4.56
CA ALA A 367 1.45 -24.83 4.16
C ALA A 367 0.38 -25.67 3.46
N LEU A 368 -0.82 -25.78 4.06
CA LEU A 368 -1.97 -26.48 3.48
C LEU A 368 -2.42 -25.83 2.17
N ASN A 369 -2.36 -24.51 2.06
CA ASN A 369 -2.75 -23.81 0.84
C ASN A 369 -1.79 -24.15 -0.30
N ARG A 370 -0.48 -24.18 -0.03
CA ARG A 370 0.51 -24.57 -1.06
C ARG A 370 0.41 -26.03 -1.48
N SER A 371 0.06 -26.94 -0.56
CA SER A 371 0.02 -28.38 -0.87
C SER A 371 -1.33 -28.86 -1.41
N LEU A 372 -2.43 -28.32 -0.91
CA LEU A 372 -3.80 -28.80 -1.18
C LEU A 372 -4.73 -27.72 -1.74
N GLY A 373 -4.27 -26.46 -1.84
CA GLY A 373 -5.13 -25.34 -2.23
C GLY A 373 -6.12 -24.91 -1.14
N LEU A 374 -5.97 -25.40 0.10
CA LEU A 374 -6.88 -25.16 1.21
C LEU A 374 -6.20 -24.42 2.39
N PRO A 375 -6.80 -23.39 2.98
CA PRO A 375 -8.01 -22.72 2.50
C PRO A 375 -7.74 -22.02 1.16
N GLY A 376 -8.80 -21.71 0.42
CA GLY A 376 -8.69 -21.02 -0.86
C GLY A 376 -7.96 -19.68 -0.73
N GLN A 377 -7.36 -19.21 -1.82
CA GLN A 377 -6.49 -18.03 -1.84
C GLN A 377 -7.15 -16.75 -1.31
N ASP A 378 -8.46 -16.59 -1.48
CA ASP A 378 -9.21 -15.43 -0.99
C ASP A 378 -9.30 -15.36 0.55
N CYS A 379 -8.92 -16.43 1.25
CA CYS A 379 -8.76 -16.45 2.70
C CYS A 379 -7.43 -15.81 3.18
N PHE A 380 -6.58 -15.35 2.27
CA PHE A 380 -5.32 -14.68 2.57
C PHE A 380 -5.35 -13.23 2.08
N ASP A 381 -4.86 -12.31 2.91
CA ASP A 381 -4.70 -10.90 2.56
C ASP A 381 -3.49 -10.66 1.64
N SER A 382 -2.58 -11.63 1.51
CA SER A 382 -1.44 -11.56 0.59
C SER A 382 -1.30 -12.83 -0.25
N TRP A 383 -0.80 -12.68 -1.46
CA TRP A 383 -0.42 -13.74 -2.38
C TRP A 383 1.06 -13.65 -2.69
N VAL A 384 1.68 -14.79 -3.01
CA VAL A 384 3.01 -14.91 -3.61
C VAL A 384 2.93 -15.90 -4.76
N MET A 385 3.69 -15.69 -5.81
CA MET A 385 3.84 -16.62 -6.91
C MET A 385 5.28 -16.73 -7.37
N ARG A 386 5.57 -17.86 -8.00
CA ARG A 386 6.84 -18.16 -8.63
C ARG A 386 6.63 -18.37 -10.12
N LEU A 387 7.52 -17.78 -10.89
CA LEU A 387 7.60 -17.90 -12.34
C LEU A 387 9.05 -18.15 -12.76
N SER A 388 9.24 -18.69 -13.96
CA SER A 388 10.55 -18.80 -14.60
C SER A 388 10.60 -18.03 -15.90
N ARG A 389 11.77 -17.44 -16.19
CA ARG A 389 12.10 -16.90 -17.50
C ARG A 389 12.72 -18.02 -18.34
N PRO A 390 12.19 -18.34 -19.54
CA PRO A 390 12.80 -19.33 -20.44
C PRO A 390 14.26 -18.98 -20.79
N LEU A 391 15.05 -19.99 -21.17
CA LEU A 391 16.49 -19.83 -21.52
C LEU A 391 16.74 -19.05 -22.82
N GLY A 392 15.70 -18.81 -23.63
CA GLY A 392 15.83 -18.23 -24.96
C GLY A 392 16.02 -19.26 -26.05
#